data_AF-A0ABC8SSL6-F1
#
_entry.id   AF-A0ABC8SSL6-F1
#
_cell.length_a   1.000
_cell.length_b   1.000
_cell.length_c   1.000
_cell.angle_alpha   90.00
_cell.angle_beta   90.00
_cell.angle_gamma   90.00
#
_symmetry.space_group_name_H-M   'P 1'
#
loop_
_entity.id
_entity.type
_entity.pdbx_description
1 polymer ?
#
loop_
_entity_poly.entity_id
_entity_poly.type
_entity_poly.pdbx_seq_one_letter_code
_entity_poly.pdbx_strand_id
1 'polypeptide(L)'
;MLIVCSENISDRWKQIVGEPITDRLVKKPDLLSFHIASKIPLSVSTRQELLEIDGISYRLRREIELLESFDRIRCKNCEKLIARRSDMLLMSSEGPLGAYVNPNGCVHEIMTLYKANGLALIGGPVKEYSWFPGFAWTIAECGTCESQMGWLFTATNRKLKPRSFWGIRSSQVADGTR
;
A
#
# COMPACT_ATOMS: atom_id res chain seq x y z
N MET A 1 7.75 -28.01 -5.72
CA MET A 1 7.35 -26.85 -6.54
C MET A 1 6.71 -25.74 -5.70
N LEU A 2 5.64 -25.99 -4.94
CA LEU A 2 4.96 -24.96 -4.14
C LEU A 2 5.85 -24.32 -3.05
N ILE A 3 6.59 -25.12 -2.28
CA ILE A 3 7.50 -24.61 -1.23
C ILE A 3 8.56 -23.68 -1.82
N VAL A 4 9.13 -24.03 -2.97
CA VAL A 4 10.12 -23.18 -3.68
C VAL A 4 9.51 -21.84 -4.10
N CYS A 5 8.24 -21.83 -4.54
CA CYS A 5 7.55 -20.57 -4.86
C CYS A 5 7.30 -19.74 -3.58
N SER A 6 6.94 -20.38 -2.47
CA SER A 6 6.76 -19.73 -1.17
C SER A 6 8.05 -19.10 -0.64
N GLU A 7 9.17 -19.79 -0.74
CA GLU A 7 10.48 -19.27 -0.33
C GLU A 7 10.88 -18.09 -1.21
N ASN A 8 10.73 -18.21 -2.54
CA ASN A 8 11.05 -17.14 -3.47
C ASN A 8 10.23 -15.86 -3.21
N ILE A 9 8.91 -15.97 -3.02
CA ILE A 9 8.09 -14.79 -2.73
C ILE A 9 8.43 -14.17 -1.38
N SER A 10 8.80 -14.99 -0.38
CA SER A 10 9.23 -14.51 0.94
C SER A 10 10.52 -13.70 0.85
N ASP A 11 11.49 -14.18 0.08
CA ASP A 11 12.76 -13.47 -0.16
C ASP A 11 12.53 -12.15 -0.88
N ARG A 12 11.70 -12.14 -1.92
CA ARG A 12 11.31 -10.94 -2.65
C ARG A 12 10.58 -9.95 -1.76
N TRP A 13 9.64 -10.42 -0.96
CA TRP A 13 8.90 -9.60 0.00
C TRP A 13 9.85 -8.91 0.97
N LYS A 14 10.80 -9.65 1.55
CA LYS A 14 11.82 -9.09 2.43
C LYS A 14 12.69 -8.04 1.73
N GLN A 15 13.07 -8.26 0.47
CA GLN A 15 13.87 -7.31 -0.31
C GLN A 15 13.09 -6.02 -0.66
N ILE A 16 11.79 -6.14 -0.94
CA ILE A 16 10.96 -5.06 -1.44
C ILE A 16 10.33 -4.25 -0.30
N VAL A 17 9.74 -4.95 0.67
CA VAL A 17 8.99 -4.37 1.79
C VAL A 17 9.89 -4.16 3.01
N GLY A 18 10.98 -4.93 3.15
CA GLY A 18 11.91 -4.81 4.27
C GLY A 18 11.53 -5.65 5.50
N GLU A 19 10.30 -6.17 5.56
CA GLU A 19 9.83 -7.04 6.64
C GLU A 19 9.81 -8.51 6.19
N PRO A 20 10.34 -9.46 6.98
CA PRO A 20 10.29 -10.87 6.64
C PRO A 20 8.89 -11.47 6.87
N ILE A 21 8.51 -12.41 6.01
CA ILE A 21 7.32 -13.24 6.25
C ILE A 21 7.67 -14.33 7.26
N THR A 22 6.75 -14.63 8.18
CA THR A 22 6.97 -15.69 9.17
C THR A 22 7.15 -17.07 8.52
N ASP A 23 8.13 -17.85 8.98
CA ASP A 23 8.42 -19.22 8.49
C ASP A 23 7.19 -20.14 8.54
N ARG A 24 6.32 -19.92 9.53
CA ARG A 24 5.06 -20.67 9.67
C ARG A 24 4.13 -20.45 8.47
N LEU A 25 4.08 -19.22 7.97
CA LEU A 25 3.25 -18.87 6.81
C LEU A 25 3.90 -19.33 5.50
N VAL A 26 5.23 -19.25 5.38
CA VAL A 26 5.97 -19.78 4.21
C VAL A 26 5.68 -21.26 3.97
N LYS A 27 5.53 -22.04 5.05
CA LYS A 27 5.15 -23.46 5.02
C LYS A 27 3.69 -23.75 4.67
N LYS A 28 2.86 -22.71 4.48
CA LYS A 28 1.44 -22.81 4.10
C LYS A 28 1.15 -22.00 2.83
N PRO A 29 1.50 -22.53 1.64
CA PRO A 29 1.43 -21.79 0.37
C PRO A 29 0.02 -21.25 0.04
N ASP A 30 -1.02 -21.96 0.46
CA ASP A 30 -2.42 -21.59 0.31
C ASP A 30 -2.72 -20.27 1.05
N LEU A 31 -2.39 -20.20 2.33
CA LEU A 31 -2.59 -19.00 3.16
C LEU A 31 -1.61 -17.89 2.77
N LEU A 32 -0.37 -18.25 2.40
CA LEU A 32 0.65 -17.30 2.00
C LEU A 32 0.22 -16.49 0.78
N SER A 33 -0.30 -17.15 -0.26
CA SER A 33 -0.72 -16.46 -1.49
C SER A 33 -1.76 -15.36 -1.18
N PHE A 34 -2.84 -15.70 -0.48
CA PHE A 34 -3.85 -14.71 -0.10
C PHE A 34 -3.32 -13.65 0.86
N HIS A 35 -2.41 -14.01 1.77
CA HIS A 35 -1.77 -13.02 2.63
C HIS A 35 -1.02 -11.98 1.79
N ILE A 36 -0.18 -12.43 0.85
CA ILE A 36 0.58 -11.52 -0.01
C ILE A 36 -0.35 -10.68 -0.89
N ALA A 37 -1.32 -11.30 -1.57
CA ALA A 37 -2.31 -10.59 -2.38
C ALA A 37 -3.05 -9.49 -1.59
N SER A 38 -3.30 -9.70 -0.29
CA SER A 38 -3.96 -8.70 0.56
C SER A 38 -3.08 -7.49 0.89
N LYS A 39 -1.75 -7.63 0.81
CA LYS A 39 -0.79 -6.60 1.22
C LYS A 39 -0.10 -5.90 0.05
N ILE A 40 -0.13 -6.47 -1.16
CA ILE A 40 0.37 -5.78 -2.35
C ILE A 40 -0.56 -4.61 -2.71
N PRO A 41 -0.01 -3.41 -2.94
CA PRO A 41 -0.77 -2.26 -3.37
C PRO A 41 -1.16 -2.37 -4.85
N LEU A 42 -2.27 -3.04 -5.09
CA LEU A 42 -2.81 -3.32 -6.40
C LEU A 42 -4.04 -2.47 -6.68
N SER A 43 -4.35 -2.31 -7.96
CA SER A 43 -5.67 -1.85 -8.38
C SER A 43 -6.74 -2.89 -8.05
N VAL A 44 -8.00 -2.45 -8.07
CA VAL A 44 -9.15 -3.35 -7.84
C VAL A 44 -9.23 -4.44 -8.91
N SER A 45 -8.95 -4.12 -10.17
CA SER A 45 -8.94 -5.06 -11.30
C SER A 45 -7.89 -6.15 -11.13
N THR A 46 -6.64 -5.78 -10.83
CA THR A 46 -5.56 -6.75 -10.62
C THR A 46 -5.79 -7.58 -9.36
N ARG A 47 -6.40 -7.01 -8.32
CA ARG A 47 -6.76 -7.76 -7.13
C ARG A 47 -7.83 -8.82 -7.44
N GLN A 48 -8.84 -8.48 -8.23
CA GLN A 48 -9.86 -9.43 -8.67
C GLN A 48 -9.23 -10.56 -9.49
N GLU A 49 -8.32 -10.23 -10.42
CA GLU A 49 -7.55 -11.22 -11.20
C GLU A 49 -6.85 -12.23 -10.27
N LEU A 50 -6.12 -11.77 -9.24
CA LEU A 50 -5.44 -12.67 -8.30
C LEU A 50 -6.40 -13.61 -7.54
N LEU A 51 -7.59 -13.13 -7.18
CA LEU A 51 -8.61 -13.93 -6.49
C LEU A 51 -9.21 -15.01 -7.40
N GLU A 52 -9.32 -14.71 -8.70
CA GLU A 52 -9.88 -15.62 -9.71
C GLU A 52 -8.88 -16.70 -10.18
N ILE A 53 -7.58 -16.50 -9.99
CA ILE A 53 -6.57 -17.50 -10.35
C ILE A 53 -6.81 -18.79 -9.55
N ASP A 54 -7.10 -19.85 -10.30
CA ASP A 54 -7.13 -21.22 -9.78
C ASP A 54 -5.72 -21.83 -9.77
N GLY A 55 -5.32 -22.38 -8.63
CA GLY A 55 -4.00 -22.94 -8.39
C GLY A 55 -3.00 -21.99 -7.71
N ILE A 56 -2.54 -22.42 -6.54
CA ILE A 56 -1.63 -21.66 -5.65
C ILE A 56 -0.32 -21.25 -6.35
N SER A 57 0.28 -22.14 -7.15
CA SER A 57 1.52 -21.84 -7.87
C SER A 57 1.35 -20.76 -8.94
N TYR A 58 0.19 -20.66 -9.58
CA TYR A 58 -0.08 -19.59 -10.55
C TYR A 58 -0.25 -18.26 -9.84
N ARG A 59 -0.99 -18.24 -8.72
CA ARG A 59 -1.19 -17.03 -7.93
C ARG A 59 0.12 -16.49 -7.36
N LEU A 60 0.93 -17.34 -6.72
CA LEU A 60 2.24 -16.95 -6.18
C LEU A 60 3.19 -16.41 -7.27
N ARG A 61 3.20 -17.01 -8.46
CA ARG A 61 4.01 -16.49 -9.58
C ARG A 61 3.54 -15.12 -10.03
N ARG A 62 2.23 -14.93 -10.16
CA ARG A 62 1.65 -13.65 -10.52
C ARG A 62 1.93 -12.57 -9.47
N GLU A 63 1.86 -12.92 -8.19
CA GLU A 63 2.23 -12.02 -7.09
C GLU A 63 3.70 -11.61 -7.13
N ILE A 64 4.62 -12.54 -7.45
CA ILE A 64 6.04 -12.23 -7.64
C ILE A 64 6.22 -11.23 -8.79
N GLU A 65 5.61 -11.46 -9.94
CA GLU A 65 5.67 -10.55 -11.10
C GLU A 65 5.14 -9.15 -10.75
N LEU A 66 4.04 -9.08 -10.02
CA LEU A 66 3.44 -7.82 -9.57
C LEU A 66 4.35 -7.09 -8.58
N LEU A 67 4.95 -7.81 -7.63
CA LEU A 67 5.91 -7.26 -6.68
C LEU A 67 7.16 -6.71 -7.38
N GLU A 68 7.69 -7.44 -8.37
CA GLU A 68 8.89 -7.04 -9.11
C GLU A 68 8.65 -5.86 -10.08
N SER A 69 7.46 -5.79 -10.68
CA SER A 69 7.09 -4.70 -11.60
C SER A 69 6.59 -3.43 -10.90
N PHE A 70 6.20 -3.52 -9.63
CA PHE A 70 5.71 -2.38 -8.87
C PHE A 70 6.85 -1.43 -8.48
N ASP A 71 7.09 -0.40 -9.28
CA ASP A 71 8.05 0.67 -8.95
C ASP A 71 7.39 2.06 -8.81
N ARG A 72 6.41 2.35 -9.67
CA ARG A 72 5.85 3.70 -9.80
C ARG A 72 4.41 3.75 -9.32
N ILE A 73 4.13 4.69 -8.43
CA ILE A 73 2.78 4.99 -7.94
C ILE A 73 2.28 6.21 -8.70
N ARG A 74 1.28 6.01 -9.55
CA ARG A 74 0.70 7.06 -10.40
C ARG A 74 -0.76 7.30 -10.03
N CYS A 75 -1.24 8.52 -10.20
CA CYS A 75 -2.67 8.83 -10.07
C CYS A 75 -3.46 8.04 -11.13
N LYS A 76 -4.54 7.39 -10.73
CA LYS A 76 -5.43 6.62 -11.61
C LYS A 76 -6.09 7.47 -12.69
N ASN A 77 -6.40 8.73 -12.39
CA ASN A 77 -7.18 9.59 -13.27
C ASN A 77 -6.34 10.31 -14.34
N CYS A 78 -5.08 10.66 -14.02
CA CYS A 78 -4.24 11.46 -14.92
C CYS A 78 -2.82 10.92 -15.10
N GLU A 79 -2.52 9.74 -14.55
CA GLU A 79 -1.22 9.05 -14.61
C GLU A 79 -0.01 9.83 -14.06
N LYS A 80 -0.23 10.98 -13.41
CA LYS A 80 0.83 11.76 -12.77
C LYS A 80 1.58 10.90 -11.75
N LEU A 81 2.91 10.87 -11.83
CA LEU A 81 3.76 10.19 -10.85
C LEU A 81 3.63 10.87 -9.49
N ILE A 82 3.19 10.10 -8.49
CA ILE A 82 3.01 10.54 -7.10
C ILE A 82 4.21 10.11 -6.26
N ALA A 83 4.61 8.84 -6.32
CA ALA A 83 5.67 8.31 -5.49
C ALA A 83 6.35 7.10 -6.16
N ARG A 84 7.40 6.59 -5.52
CA ARG A 84 8.02 5.32 -5.88
C ARG A 84 7.87 4.30 -4.77
N ARG A 85 8.01 3.03 -5.12
CA ARG A 85 8.08 1.92 -4.13
C ARG A 85 9.15 2.17 -3.07
N SER A 86 10.28 2.77 -3.44
CA SER A 86 11.35 3.13 -2.49
C SER A 86 10.92 4.13 -1.41
N ASP A 87 9.81 4.83 -1.62
CA ASP A 87 9.25 5.76 -0.63
C ASP A 87 8.29 5.07 0.34
N MET A 88 8.02 3.77 0.20
CA MET A 88 7.14 3.02 1.11
C MET A 88 7.64 3.07 2.55
N LEU A 89 6.67 3.24 3.44
CA LEU A 89 6.86 3.29 4.88
C LEU A 89 5.92 2.28 5.51
N LEU A 90 6.39 1.57 6.54
CA LEU A 90 5.55 0.69 7.34
C LEU A 90 5.17 1.40 8.63
N MET A 91 3.94 1.89 8.68
CA MET A 91 3.35 2.45 9.91
C MET A 91 2.59 1.39 10.73
N SER A 92 2.44 0.17 10.22
CA SER A 92 1.72 -0.94 10.85
C SER A 92 2.49 -2.23 10.71
N SER A 93 2.38 -3.11 11.71
CA SER A 93 2.89 -4.49 11.66
C SER A 93 2.17 -5.35 10.62
N GLU A 94 1.00 -4.89 10.16
CA GLU A 94 0.23 -5.54 9.11
C GLU A 94 0.82 -5.37 7.71
N GLY A 95 1.92 -4.63 7.56
CA GLY A 95 2.55 -4.39 6.27
C GLY A 95 2.27 -2.99 5.72
N PRO A 96 2.62 -2.75 4.44
CA PRO A 96 2.60 -1.42 3.84
C PRO A 96 1.20 -0.94 3.45
N LEU A 97 0.22 -1.84 3.37
CA LEU A 97 -1.17 -1.56 3.03
C LEU A 97 -2.07 -1.94 4.21
N GLY A 98 -2.90 -1.00 4.67
CA GLY A 98 -3.88 -1.22 5.73
C GLY A 98 -5.27 -0.76 5.33
N ALA A 99 -6.31 -1.43 5.84
CA ALA A 99 -7.70 -1.02 5.65
C ALA A 99 -8.19 -0.23 6.87
N TYR A 100 -8.72 0.97 6.62
CA TYR A 100 -9.17 1.90 7.65
C TYR A 100 -10.57 2.40 7.36
N VAL A 101 -11.37 2.63 8.40
CA VAL A 101 -12.77 3.06 8.26
C VAL A 101 -12.90 4.49 8.77
N ASN A 102 -13.50 5.36 7.98
CA ASN A 102 -13.81 6.72 8.42
C ASN A 102 -15.10 6.76 9.26
N PRO A 103 -15.42 7.87 9.95
CA PRO A 103 -16.63 7.98 10.77
C PRO A 103 -17.96 7.76 10.03
N ASN A 104 -17.96 7.95 8.70
CA ASN A 104 -19.12 7.72 7.84
C ASN A 104 -19.24 6.25 7.39
N GLY A 105 -18.38 5.37 7.87
CA GLY A 105 -18.38 3.95 7.51
C GLY A 105 -17.71 3.61 6.17
N CYS A 106 -17.04 4.57 5.52
CA CYS A 106 -16.31 4.29 4.28
C CYS A 106 -14.97 3.62 4.58
N VAL A 107 -14.70 2.50 3.90
CA VAL A 107 -13.44 1.77 3.98
C VAL A 107 -12.43 2.36 2.99
N HIS A 108 -11.21 2.60 3.47
CA HIS A 108 -10.08 3.07 2.69
C HIS A 108 -8.90 2.12 2.88
N GLU A 109 -8.45 1.50 1.79
CA GLU A 109 -7.15 0.83 1.75
C GLU A 109 -6.06 1.85 1.50
N ILE A 110 -5.11 1.95 2.43
CA ILE A 110 -4.12 3.02 2.49
C ILE A 110 -2.73 2.44 2.50
N MET A 111 -1.93 2.90 1.55
CA MET A 111 -0.49 2.74 1.56
C MET A 111 0.17 3.91 2.26
N THR A 112 1.13 3.63 3.13
CA THR A 112 1.94 4.67 3.77
C THR A 112 3.28 4.91 3.07
N LEU A 113 3.65 6.18 2.89
CA LEU A 113 4.84 6.62 2.16
C LEU A 113 5.58 7.74 2.93
N TYR A 114 6.90 7.73 2.91
CA TYR A 114 7.72 8.84 3.37
C TYR A 114 7.59 10.07 2.46
N LYS A 115 7.50 9.86 1.15
CA LYS A 115 7.45 10.94 0.14
C LYS A 115 6.32 10.71 -0.86
N ALA A 116 5.67 11.80 -1.24
CA ALA A 116 4.74 11.88 -2.35
C ALA A 116 4.86 13.28 -2.98
N ASN A 117 4.68 13.37 -4.29
CA ASN A 117 4.86 14.56 -5.10
C ASN A 117 3.59 14.88 -5.87
N GLY A 118 3.44 16.14 -6.29
CA GLY A 118 2.29 16.56 -7.11
C GLY A 118 0.95 16.46 -6.38
N LEU A 119 0.96 16.55 -5.05
CA LEU A 119 -0.25 16.58 -4.22
C LEU A 119 -0.46 17.98 -3.64
N ALA A 120 -1.71 18.46 -3.69
CA ALA A 120 -2.15 19.68 -3.02
C ALA A 120 -2.84 19.32 -1.69
N LEU A 121 -2.58 20.11 -0.64
CA LEU A 121 -3.22 19.93 0.66
C LEU A 121 -4.45 20.81 0.78
N ILE A 122 -5.57 20.21 1.19
CA ILE A 122 -6.85 20.89 1.31
C ILE A 122 -7.21 21.04 2.79
N GLY A 123 -7.40 22.29 3.22
CA GLY A 123 -7.72 22.65 4.59
C GLY A 123 -6.53 22.57 5.56
N GLY A 124 -6.84 22.58 6.85
CA GLY A 124 -5.85 22.47 7.93
C GLY A 124 -5.71 21.03 8.47
N PRO A 125 -4.68 20.77 9.31
CA PRO A 125 -4.51 19.47 9.97
C PRO A 125 -5.59 19.24 11.04
N VAL A 126 -6.21 18.06 10.98
CA VAL A 126 -7.32 17.61 11.84
C VAL A 126 -6.86 16.42 12.68
N LYS A 127 -7.16 16.39 13.98
CA LYS A 127 -6.75 15.28 14.88
C LYS A 127 -7.84 14.23 15.06
N GLU A 128 -9.07 14.67 14.92
CA GLU A 128 -10.29 13.91 15.10
C GLU A 128 -10.27 12.70 14.18
N TYR A 129 -10.55 11.52 14.73
CA TYR A 129 -10.66 10.26 13.98
C TYR A 129 -9.40 9.88 13.18
N SER A 130 -8.22 10.36 13.58
CA SER A 130 -6.97 9.93 12.97
C SER A 130 -6.73 8.44 13.20
N TRP A 131 -6.43 7.71 12.12
CA TRP A 131 -6.08 6.29 12.18
C TRP A 131 -4.69 6.02 12.75
N PHE A 132 -3.85 7.05 12.83
CA PHE A 132 -2.48 6.95 13.34
C PHE A 132 -2.38 7.81 14.60
N PRO A 133 -2.47 7.20 15.80
CA PRO A 133 -2.41 7.91 17.06
C PRO A 133 -1.17 8.81 17.15
N GLY A 134 -1.37 10.06 17.57
CA GLY A 134 -0.30 11.07 17.63
C GLY A 134 -0.06 11.84 16.33
N PHE A 135 -0.81 11.56 15.26
CA PHE A 135 -0.76 12.31 14.00
C PHE A 135 -2.09 13.01 13.71
N ALA A 136 -2.00 14.23 13.16
CA ALA A 136 -3.12 14.92 12.54
C ALA A 136 -3.10 14.68 11.03
N TRP A 137 -4.26 14.57 10.38
CA TRP A 137 -4.39 14.35 8.94
C TRP A 137 -4.85 15.61 8.22
N THR A 138 -4.42 15.77 6.97
CA THR A 138 -4.88 16.81 6.04
C THR A 138 -5.20 16.15 4.72
N ILE A 139 -6.32 16.51 4.10
CA ILE A 139 -6.72 15.93 2.80
C ILE A 139 -5.66 16.27 1.76
N ALA A 140 -5.31 15.30 0.94
CA ALA A 140 -4.37 15.44 -0.17
C ALA A 140 -5.05 15.09 -1.49
N GLU A 141 -5.06 16.03 -2.42
CA GLU A 141 -5.60 15.89 -3.78
C GLU A 141 -4.49 15.87 -4.82
N CYS A 142 -4.71 15.22 -5.95
CA CYS A 142 -3.79 15.31 -7.08
C CYS A 142 -3.78 16.75 -7.60
N GLY A 143 -2.63 17.41 -7.61
CA GLY A 143 -2.50 18.79 -8.10
C GLY A 143 -2.69 18.96 -9.62
N THR A 144 -3.04 17.90 -10.35
CA THR A 144 -3.31 17.94 -11.81
C THR A 144 -4.77 17.70 -12.14
N CYS A 145 -5.44 16.76 -11.47
CA CYS A 145 -6.83 16.38 -11.76
C CYS A 145 -7.77 16.49 -10.56
N GLU A 146 -7.27 17.00 -9.43
CA GLU A 146 -8.04 17.29 -8.21
C GLU A 146 -8.68 16.06 -7.55
N SER A 147 -8.40 14.85 -8.05
CA SER A 147 -8.85 13.63 -7.41
C SER A 147 -8.24 13.52 -6.00
N GLN A 148 -9.06 13.32 -4.98
CA GLN A 148 -8.57 13.06 -3.62
C GLN A 148 -7.67 11.82 -3.63
N MET A 149 -6.37 11.97 -3.41
CA MET A 149 -5.41 10.86 -3.43
C MET A 149 -5.30 10.20 -2.07
N GLY A 150 -5.52 10.95 -0.99
CA GLY A 150 -5.43 10.46 0.37
C GLY A 150 -5.21 11.57 1.37
N TRP A 151 -4.21 11.41 2.23
CA TRP A 151 -3.95 12.32 3.35
C TRP A 151 -2.46 12.51 3.62
N LEU A 152 -2.08 13.69 4.11
CA LEU A 152 -0.81 13.92 4.79
C LEU A 152 -1.03 13.77 6.31
N PHE A 153 -0.28 12.87 6.94
CA PHE A 153 -0.24 12.70 8.39
C PHE A 153 0.95 13.47 8.96
N THR A 154 0.70 14.37 9.90
CA THR A 154 1.72 15.21 10.54
C THR A 154 1.76 14.96 12.04
N ALA A 155 2.94 14.69 12.58
CA ALA A 155 3.15 14.38 13.99
C ALA A 155 2.77 15.57 14.89
N THR A 156 1.87 15.32 15.84
CA THR A 156 1.39 16.33 16.80
C THR A 156 2.39 16.61 17.93
N ASN A 157 3.39 15.74 18.12
CA ASN A 157 4.46 15.90 19.11
C ASN A 157 5.84 15.79 18.42
N ARG A 158 6.79 16.65 18.80
CA ARG A 158 8.19 16.69 18.31
C ARG A 158 8.97 15.39 18.47
N LYS A 159 8.62 14.56 19.46
CA LYS A 159 9.31 13.29 19.73
C LYS A 159 8.96 12.17 18.74
N LEU A 160 7.81 12.26 18.07
CA LEU A 160 7.37 11.24 17.14
C LEU A 160 8.16 11.29 15.82
N LYS A 161 8.46 10.10 15.30
CA LYS A 161 9.06 9.88 13.99
C LYS A 161 8.19 8.88 13.20
N PRO A 162 8.03 9.08 11.88
CA PRO A 162 8.48 10.26 11.13
C PRO A 162 7.72 11.53 11.55
N ARG A 163 8.24 12.71 11.16
CA ARG A 163 7.58 14.00 11.44
C ARG A 163 6.30 14.17 10.62
N SER A 164 6.28 13.55 9.45
CA SER A 164 5.12 13.43 8.60
C SER A 164 5.28 12.23 7.67
N PHE A 165 4.17 11.72 7.17
CA PHE A 165 4.13 10.71 6.13
C PHE A 165 2.80 10.83 5.37
N TRP A 166 2.72 10.21 4.20
CA TRP A 166 1.54 10.23 3.35
C TRP A 166 0.77 8.92 3.51
N GLY A 167 -0.55 8.99 3.54
CA GLY A 167 -1.43 7.84 3.36
C GLY A 167 -2.16 7.98 2.02
N ILE A 168 -1.83 7.15 1.04
CA ILE A 168 -2.41 7.19 -0.31
C ILE A 168 -3.41 6.04 -0.48
N ARG A 169 -4.59 6.35 -1.02
CA ARG A 169 -5.65 5.38 -1.27
C ARG A 169 -5.25 4.47 -2.44
N SER A 170 -5.21 3.16 -2.23
CA SER A 170 -4.87 2.19 -3.29
C SER A 170 -5.80 2.30 -4.50
N SER A 171 -7.09 2.56 -4.25
CA SER A 171 -8.12 2.70 -5.29
C SER A 171 -7.91 3.89 -6.23
N GLN A 172 -7.03 4.83 -5.86
CA GLN A 172 -6.67 6.02 -6.65
C GLN A 172 -5.32 5.86 -7.35
N VAL A 173 -4.67 4.71 -7.23
CA VAL A 173 -3.41 4.39 -7.91
C VAL A 173 -3.69 3.66 -9.22
N ALA A 174 -2.99 4.05 -10.28
CA ALA A 174 -3.06 3.38 -11.58
C ALA A 174 -2.38 2.01 -11.55
N ASP A 175 -2.86 1.09 -12.38
CA ASP A 175 -2.32 -0.26 -12.53
C ASP A 175 -0.84 -0.19 -13.00
N GLY A 176 0.02 -1.03 -12.41
CA GLY A 176 1.47 -1.04 -12.67
C GLY A 176 1.89 -1.61 -14.03
N THR A 177 0.94 -2.01 -14.87
CA THR A 177 1.17 -2.76 -16.13
C THR A 177 1.15 -1.90 -17.40
N ARG A 178 1.19 -0.56 -17.28
CA ARG A 178 1.33 0.37 -18.42
C ARG A 178 2.58 1.24 -18.32
#